data_AF-A0A847LA65-F1
#
_entry.id   AF-A0A847LA65-F1
#
_cell.length_a   1.000
_cell.length_b   1.000
_cell.length_c   1.000
_cell.angle_alpha   90.00
_cell.angle_beta   90.00
_cell.angle_gamma   90.00
#
_symmetry.space_group_name_H-M   'P 1'
#
loop_
_entity.id
_entity.type
_entity.pdbx_description
1 polymer ?
#
loop_
_entity_poly.entity_id
_entity_poly.type
_entity_poly.pdbx_seq_one_letter_code
_entity_poly.pdbx_strand_id
1 'polypeptide(L)'
;MAATTKGKDLRKMTRLELYDLAKKLNIKGRSSLSKEDLISQIEAKQEKVIDKADGPARPAAPSSTLHANSRGKPAKKGDKAPAARQESLPVEGVMQASGKPFQPMKAPEAPSYPAERLSGELPLGYGDTRIVLQIRDPYWAHAYWEINDQTKAELRRTLGDEGYTRSSFILRIYDVTDVDFTGDNAHSFYDIHIFEGANNWYLHLGRPNCSFVIDLGLVSPTGQFILIARSNVARTPRDTYSDVVDEQWMVVDETFREIYRASGGFNVGASSGEIRQAMSKRLLEELSSGAVSSLSSSVKKEMPARGKDFWLVVNTELIVYGATEPDARLTVQGKEVKLRPDGTFTLRFALPDGEQNIPVHAVNHDGDMERTITPIVQKCTR
;
A
#
# COMPACT_ATOMS: atom_id res chain seq x y z
N MET A 1 3.36 -23.50 -12.12
CA MET A 1 2.79 -23.89 -13.43
C MET A 1 3.70 -23.40 -14.54
N ALA A 2 3.93 -24.20 -15.59
CA ALA A 2 4.65 -23.77 -16.79
C ALA A 2 3.65 -23.47 -17.92
N ALA A 3 3.83 -22.35 -18.62
CA ALA A 3 2.95 -21.98 -19.73
C ALA A 3 3.35 -22.75 -21.01
N THR A 4 2.72 -23.90 -21.24
CA THR A 4 2.97 -24.78 -22.38
C THR A 4 2.68 -24.06 -23.71
N THR A 5 3.70 -23.47 -24.32
CA THR A 5 3.57 -22.63 -25.52
C THR A 5 3.50 -23.49 -26.80
N LYS A 6 2.60 -24.47 -26.79
CA LYS A 6 2.48 -25.51 -27.82
C LYS A 6 1.93 -24.88 -29.12
N GLY A 7 2.78 -24.71 -30.13
CA GLY A 7 2.37 -24.27 -31.47
C GLY A 7 2.71 -22.82 -31.89
N LYS A 8 3.49 -22.04 -31.12
CA LYS A 8 4.05 -20.77 -31.64
C LYS A 8 5.39 -20.99 -32.32
N ASP A 9 5.47 -20.59 -33.59
CA ASP A 9 6.69 -20.58 -34.39
C ASP A 9 7.70 -19.54 -33.85
N LEU A 10 8.69 -20.03 -33.10
CA LEU A 10 9.71 -19.21 -32.44
C LEU A 10 10.55 -18.37 -33.42
N ARG A 11 10.67 -18.79 -34.68
CA ARG A 11 11.46 -18.10 -35.70
C ARG A 11 10.83 -16.76 -36.10
N LYS A 12 9.50 -16.67 -36.04
CA LYS A 12 8.73 -15.45 -36.34
C LYS A 12 8.77 -14.40 -35.22
N MET A 13 9.13 -14.77 -33.99
CA MET A 13 9.13 -13.85 -32.85
C MET A 13 10.28 -12.82 -32.91
N THR A 14 10.10 -11.68 -32.25
CA THR A 14 11.17 -10.67 -32.07
C THR A 14 12.20 -11.12 -31.04
N ARG A 15 13.40 -10.53 -31.08
CA ARG A 15 14.46 -10.79 -30.07
C ARG A 15 14.00 -10.42 -28.64
N LEU A 16 13.11 -9.45 -28.48
CA LEU A 16 12.56 -9.04 -27.18
C LEU A 16 11.58 -10.08 -26.62
N GLU A 17 10.66 -10.59 -27.44
CA GLU A 17 9.74 -11.66 -27.01
C GLU A 17 10.50 -12.94 -26.67
N LEU A 18 11.50 -13.32 -27.48
CA LEU A 18 12.38 -14.45 -27.20
C LEU A 18 13.19 -14.23 -25.91
N TYR A 19 13.64 -13.00 -25.63
CA TYR A 19 14.32 -12.66 -24.37
C TYR A 19 13.40 -12.80 -23.15
N ASP A 20 12.14 -12.35 -23.21
CA ASP A 20 11.19 -12.51 -22.10
C ASP A 20 10.66 -13.95 -21.96
N LEU A 21 10.60 -14.74 -23.05
CA LEU A 21 10.33 -16.18 -22.99
C LEU A 21 11.52 -16.92 -22.34
N ALA A 22 12.75 -16.59 -22.73
CA ALA A 22 13.98 -17.07 -22.10
C ALA A 22 14.13 -16.63 -20.62
N LYS A 23 13.58 -15.47 -20.24
CA LYS A 23 13.46 -15.01 -18.85
C LYS A 23 12.48 -15.86 -18.06
N LYS A 24 11.28 -16.14 -18.61
CA LYS A 24 10.29 -17.05 -18.00
C LYS A 24 10.82 -18.48 -17.84
N LEU A 25 11.55 -18.99 -18.84
CA LEU A 25 12.24 -20.29 -18.77
C LEU A 25 13.56 -20.25 -17.98
N ASN A 26 13.92 -19.13 -17.33
CA ASN A 26 15.13 -18.95 -16.53
C ASN A 26 16.42 -19.43 -17.23
N ILE A 27 16.63 -18.97 -18.47
CA ILE A 27 17.84 -19.21 -19.26
C ILE A 27 18.93 -18.22 -18.82
N LYS A 28 20.13 -18.73 -18.53
CA LYS A 28 21.32 -17.94 -18.19
C LYS A 28 21.98 -17.39 -19.46
N GLY A 29 22.65 -16.24 -19.39
CA GLY A 29 23.30 -15.61 -20.55
C GLY A 29 22.34 -14.99 -21.58
N ARG A 30 21.01 -15.11 -21.43
CA ARG A 30 19.98 -14.66 -22.40
C ARG A 30 20.11 -13.23 -22.95
N SER A 31 20.85 -12.34 -22.29
CA SER A 31 21.12 -10.98 -22.77
C SER A 31 22.20 -10.91 -23.86
N SER A 32 23.21 -11.78 -23.85
CA SER A 32 24.35 -11.77 -24.78
C SER A 32 24.20 -12.71 -25.98
N LEU A 33 23.31 -13.70 -25.90
CA LEU A 33 23.01 -14.66 -26.98
C LEU A 33 22.53 -13.98 -28.28
N SER A 34 22.67 -14.62 -29.44
CA SER A 34 22.03 -14.18 -30.70
C SER A 34 20.51 -14.47 -30.69
N LYS A 35 19.78 -14.09 -31.76
CA LYS A 35 18.36 -14.47 -31.89
C LYS A 35 18.23 -16.00 -32.05
N GLU A 36 19.16 -16.63 -32.75
CA GLU A 36 19.13 -18.04 -33.11
C GLU A 36 19.53 -18.92 -31.92
N ASP A 37 20.55 -18.50 -31.15
CA ASP A 37 20.91 -19.12 -29.87
C ASP A 37 19.75 -19.09 -28.86
N LEU A 38 18.99 -17.99 -28.81
CA LEU A 38 17.81 -17.88 -27.96
C LEU A 38 16.72 -18.89 -28.36
N ILE A 39 16.49 -19.10 -29.65
CA ILE A 39 15.54 -20.10 -30.15
C ILE A 39 16.02 -21.51 -29.75
N SER A 40 17.27 -21.85 -30.07
CA SER A 40 17.85 -23.17 -29.75
C SER A 40 17.83 -23.49 -28.24
N GLN A 41 18.16 -22.52 -27.38
CA GLN A 41 18.11 -22.71 -25.92
C GLN A 41 16.69 -22.69 -25.33
N ILE A 42 15.69 -22.15 -26.05
CA ILE A 42 14.27 -22.28 -25.68
C ILE A 42 13.79 -23.68 -26.07
N GLU A 43 14.04 -24.14 -27.30
CA GLU A 43 13.64 -25.44 -27.83
C GLU A 43 14.23 -26.58 -26.98
N ALA A 44 15.55 -26.62 -26.83
CA ALA A 44 16.27 -27.63 -26.02
C ALA A 44 15.96 -27.57 -24.50
N LYS A 45 15.19 -26.58 -24.05
CA LYS A 45 14.70 -26.46 -22.66
C LYS A 45 13.20 -26.72 -22.54
N GLN A 46 12.43 -26.70 -23.64
CA GLN A 46 11.08 -27.24 -23.69
C GLN A 46 11.12 -28.77 -23.77
N GLU A 47 12.02 -29.35 -24.58
CA GLU A 47 12.28 -30.80 -24.62
C GLU A 47 12.69 -31.33 -23.24
N LYS A 48 13.69 -30.71 -22.60
CA LYS A 48 14.17 -31.08 -21.25
C LYS A 48 13.19 -30.76 -20.10
N VAL A 49 11.98 -30.30 -20.40
CA VAL A 49 10.85 -30.23 -19.46
C VAL A 49 9.86 -31.38 -19.69
N ILE A 50 9.81 -31.95 -20.90
CA ILE A 50 9.10 -33.21 -21.19
C ILE A 50 9.88 -34.37 -20.56
N ASP A 51 11.19 -34.48 -20.83
CA ASP A 51 12.07 -35.55 -20.32
C ASP A 51 12.30 -35.52 -18.79
N LYS A 52 11.73 -34.54 -18.08
CA LYS A 52 11.88 -34.35 -16.62
C LYS A 52 10.62 -34.65 -15.82
N ALA A 53 9.59 -35.21 -16.46
CA ALA A 53 8.49 -35.84 -15.74
C ALA A 53 8.96 -37.09 -14.97
N ASP A 54 9.93 -37.83 -15.53
CA ASP A 54 10.63 -38.93 -14.89
C ASP A 54 12.02 -38.48 -14.36
N GLY A 55 12.48 -39.06 -13.25
CA GLY A 55 13.68 -38.62 -12.50
C GLY A 55 14.94 -39.51 -12.67
N PRO A 56 15.97 -39.42 -11.78
CA PRO A 56 16.12 -38.52 -10.62
C PRO A 56 17.52 -37.86 -10.40
N ALA A 57 17.59 -36.95 -9.41
CA ALA A 57 18.70 -36.51 -8.52
C ALA A 57 20.21 -36.35 -8.96
N ARG A 58 20.74 -35.10 -8.79
CA ARG A 58 22.04 -34.58 -8.20
C ARG A 58 23.42 -35.30 -8.40
N PRO A 59 24.62 -34.67 -8.17
CA PRO A 59 24.95 -33.29 -7.72
C PRO A 59 26.17 -32.58 -8.43
N ALA A 60 26.64 -31.47 -7.81
CA ALA A 60 27.98 -30.81 -7.93
C ALA A 60 28.22 -29.68 -8.98
N ALA A 61 29.37 -29.01 -8.87
CA ALA A 61 29.78 -27.69 -9.42
C ALA A 61 31.30 -27.72 -9.83
N PRO A 62 32.09 -26.64 -10.10
CA PRO A 62 31.89 -25.17 -9.98
C PRO A 62 32.52 -24.30 -11.13
N SER A 63 32.77 -22.99 -10.85
CA SER A 63 33.69 -22.04 -11.56
C SER A 63 33.30 -21.50 -12.98
N SER A 64 33.76 -20.32 -13.46
CA SER A 64 34.41 -19.13 -12.85
C SER A 64 34.52 -17.94 -13.85
N THR A 65 34.58 -16.68 -13.36
CA THR A 65 35.30 -15.46 -13.91
C THR A 65 35.04 -14.99 -15.39
N LEU A 66 35.27 -13.73 -15.86
CA LEU A 66 35.45 -12.34 -15.33
C LEU A 66 35.29 -11.28 -16.47
N HIS A 67 34.93 -10.02 -16.14
CA HIS A 67 35.19 -8.73 -16.88
C HIS A 67 34.71 -8.53 -18.36
N ALA A 68 34.76 -7.33 -18.99
CA ALA A 68 34.37 -5.94 -18.61
C ALA A 68 34.42 -4.94 -19.81
N ASN A 69 33.59 -3.86 -19.80
CA ASN A 69 33.75 -2.56 -20.54
C ASN A 69 33.74 -2.54 -22.11
N SER A 70 33.56 -1.41 -22.84
CA SER A 70 33.03 -0.03 -22.55
C SER A 70 32.75 0.85 -23.81
N ARG A 71 31.75 1.76 -23.72
CA ARG A 71 31.65 3.16 -24.27
C ARG A 71 31.89 3.51 -25.78
N GLY A 72 31.07 4.44 -26.34
CA GLY A 72 31.42 5.32 -27.49
C GLY A 72 30.25 6.04 -28.20
N LYS A 73 30.30 7.39 -28.42
CA LYS A 73 29.36 8.25 -29.21
C LYS A 73 29.87 9.71 -29.34
N PRO A 74 29.66 10.48 -30.45
CA PRO A 74 29.03 11.85 -30.35
C PRO A 74 28.37 12.52 -31.61
N ALA A 75 27.52 13.55 -31.37
CA ALA A 75 27.29 14.87 -32.08
C ALA A 75 26.86 15.02 -33.60
N LYS A 76 26.44 16.21 -34.15
CA LYS A 76 25.48 17.32 -33.78
C LYS A 76 25.36 18.48 -34.85
N LYS A 77 24.17 19.09 -35.12
CA LYS A 77 23.87 20.48 -35.68
C LYS A 77 22.34 20.81 -35.60
N GLY A 78 21.71 21.93 -36.05
CA GLY A 78 22.13 23.26 -36.60
C GLY A 78 20.99 24.17 -37.18
N ASP A 79 21.22 25.51 -37.23
CA ASP A 79 20.69 26.61 -38.11
C ASP A 79 19.20 27.18 -38.05
N LYS A 80 18.91 28.35 -38.69
CA LYS A 80 17.92 29.42 -38.22
C LYS A 80 17.21 30.36 -39.25
N ALA A 81 16.13 31.06 -38.78
CA ALA A 81 15.62 32.45 -39.12
C ALA A 81 14.83 32.72 -40.45
N PRO A 82 14.11 33.87 -40.69
CA PRO A 82 13.98 35.17 -39.97
C PRO A 82 12.50 35.68 -39.71
N ALA A 83 12.23 37.01 -39.62
CA ALA A 83 10.97 37.64 -39.10
C ALA A 83 10.59 39.04 -39.67
N ALA A 84 9.40 39.60 -39.32
CA ALA A 84 8.89 40.97 -39.55
C ALA A 84 7.91 41.39 -38.40
N ARG A 85 8.04 42.54 -37.71
CA ARG A 85 7.71 43.98 -37.98
C ARG A 85 6.26 44.39 -37.64
N GLN A 86 6.10 45.49 -36.89
CA GLN A 86 4.84 46.02 -36.33
C GLN A 86 4.40 47.35 -36.98
N GLU A 87 3.13 47.72 -36.81
CA GLU A 87 2.59 49.09 -36.88
C GLU A 87 1.62 49.35 -35.71
N SER A 88 1.30 50.62 -35.42
CA SER A 88 0.58 51.05 -34.20
C SER A 88 -0.22 52.34 -34.41
N LEU A 89 -1.41 52.45 -33.80
CA LEU A 89 -2.26 53.65 -33.78
C LEU A 89 -2.75 53.97 -32.35
N PRO A 90 -3.19 55.21 -32.06
CA PRO A 90 -2.99 55.82 -30.73
C PRO A 90 -4.11 55.61 -29.71
N VAL A 91 -3.83 56.04 -28.47
CA VAL A 91 -4.67 55.92 -27.28
C VAL A 91 -5.29 57.27 -26.93
N GLU A 92 -6.58 57.29 -26.58
CA GLU A 92 -7.26 58.42 -25.95
C GLU A 92 -8.30 57.92 -24.92
N GLY A 93 -8.61 58.73 -23.89
CA GLY A 93 -9.61 58.38 -22.86
C GLY A 93 -9.05 57.96 -21.49
N VAL A 94 -8.38 58.87 -20.78
CA VAL A 94 -7.99 58.65 -19.37
C VAL A 94 -9.16 58.97 -18.43
N MET A 95 -9.69 57.96 -17.73
CA MET A 95 -10.51 58.17 -16.54
C MET A 95 -9.75 57.70 -15.29
N GLN A 96 -9.55 58.61 -14.33
CA GLN A 96 -8.82 58.32 -13.10
C GLN A 96 -9.74 57.63 -12.07
N ALA A 97 -9.48 56.37 -11.76
CA ALA A 97 -10.17 55.62 -10.69
C ALA A 97 -9.33 55.61 -9.41
N SER A 98 -9.63 56.52 -8.48
CA SER A 98 -8.93 56.71 -7.20
C SER A 98 -9.27 55.66 -6.13
N GLY A 99 -9.05 54.37 -6.45
CA GLY A 99 -9.20 53.25 -5.52
C GLY A 99 -7.92 52.95 -4.73
N LYS A 100 -7.99 52.94 -3.39
CA LYS A 100 -6.87 52.47 -2.55
C LYS A 100 -6.55 50.99 -2.87
N PRO A 101 -5.26 50.60 -2.97
CA PRO A 101 -4.89 49.22 -3.30
C PRO A 101 -5.34 48.26 -2.19
N PHE A 102 -5.86 47.10 -2.61
CA PHE A 102 -6.23 46.01 -1.71
C PHE A 102 -4.99 45.51 -0.95
N GLN A 103 -4.96 45.72 0.36
CA GLN A 103 -4.01 45.04 1.23
C GLN A 103 -4.49 43.60 1.41
N PRO A 104 -3.67 42.57 1.12
CA PRO A 104 -4.03 41.21 1.48
C PRO A 104 -4.15 41.13 3.01
N MET A 105 -5.24 40.55 3.50
CA MET A 105 -5.31 40.18 4.91
C MET A 105 -4.11 39.30 5.24
N LYS A 106 -3.37 39.64 6.31
CA LYS A 106 -2.41 38.71 6.91
C LYS A 106 -3.13 37.37 7.09
N ALA A 107 -2.52 36.29 6.62
CA ALA A 107 -2.91 34.97 7.10
C ALA A 107 -2.86 35.02 8.64
N PRO A 108 -3.83 34.42 9.36
CA PRO A 108 -3.77 34.33 10.81
C PRO A 108 -2.40 33.78 11.19
N GLU A 109 -1.64 34.52 12.01
CA GLU A 109 -0.33 34.05 12.44
C GLU A 109 -0.56 32.73 13.19
N ALA A 110 -0.02 31.64 12.61
CA ALA A 110 -0.13 30.32 13.21
C ALA A 110 0.34 30.44 14.67
N PRO A 111 -0.51 30.05 15.64
CA PRO A 111 -0.36 30.50 17.03
C PRO A 111 1.06 30.23 17.48
N SER A 112 1.79 31.30 17.78
CA SER A 112 3.22 31.25 18.02
C SER A 112 3.49 30.51 19.32
N TYR A 113 3.56 29.18 19.24
CA TYR A 113 3.97 28.33 20.34
C TYR A 113 5.33 28.85 20.81
N PRO A 114 5.50 29.24 22.09
CA PRO A 114 6.81 29.68 22.57
C PRO A 114 7.81 28.55 22.31
N ALA A 115 8.99 28.92 21.79
CA ALA A 115 10.05 27.97 21.38
C ALA A 115 10.68 27.21 22.57
N GLU A 116 10.17 27.43 23.78
CA GLU A 116 10.47 26.71 25.01
C GLU A 116 9.83 25.29 25.04
N ARG A 117 9.02 24.92 24.04
CA ARG A 117 8.58 23.53 23.88
C ARG A 117 9.79 22.62 23.59
N LEU A 118 10.07 21.73 24.54
CA LEU A 118 11.04 20.61 24.45
C LEU A 118 12.54 20.99 24.55
N SER A 119 12.88 22.06 25.25
CA SER A 119 14.28 22.35 25.66
C SER A 119 14.71 21.63 26.94
N GLY A 120 13.79 21.05 27.70
CA GLY A 120 14.08 20.18 28.84
C GLY A 120 14.18 18.71 28.43
N GLU A 121 15.12 17.99 29.04
CA GLU A 121 15.16 16.53 28.97
C GLU A 121 13.87 15.93 29.54
N LEU A 122 13.33 14.90 28.90
CA LEU A 122 12.16 14.20 29.43
C LEU A 122 12.54 13.44 30.71
N PRO A 123 11.69 13.45 31.76
CA PRO A 123 11.93 12.63 32.94
C PRO A 123 12.14 11.16 32.59
N LEU A 124 13.12 10.51 33.26
CA LEU A 124 13.41 9.08 33.09
C LEU A 124 12.27 8.15 33.56
N GLY A 125 11.33 8.71 34.32
CA GLY A 125 10.11 8.07 34.80
C GLY A 125 9.14 9.13 35.34
N TYR A 126 7.87 8.75 35.48
CA TYR A 126 6.76 9.60 35.94
C TYR A 126 6.24 9.21 37.34
N GLY A 127 6.84 8.18 37.97
CA GLY A 127 6.46 7.71 39.31
C GLY A 127 5.24 6.80 39.34
N ASP A 128 4.83 6.23 38.21
CA ASP A 128 3.73 5.27 38.13
C ASP A 128 4.25 3.82 38.09
N THR A 129 3.48 2.88 38.63
CA THR A 129 3.77 1.44 38.51
C THR A 129 2.81 0.84 37.48
N ARG A 130 3.24 0.81 36.22
CA ARG A 130 2.39 0.50 35.07
C ARG A 130 3.18 -0.25 33.99
N ILE A 131 2.58 -1.26 33.38
CA ILE A 131 3.02 -1.87 32.13
C ILE A 131 2.00 -1.59 31.02
N VAL A 132 2.49 -1.33 29.80
CA VAL A 132 1.68 -1.08 28.61
C VAL A 132 2.14 -2.01 27.50
N LEU A 133 1.18 -2.62 26.79
CA LEU A 133 1.42 -3.51 25.66
C LEU A 133 0.99 -2.83 24.35
N GLN A 134 1.95 -2.60 23.46
CA GLN A 134 1.74 -2.00 22.14
C GLN A 134 2.05 -3.03 21.04
N ILE A 135 1.07 -3.34 20.20
CA ILE A 135 1.29 -4.21 19.04
C ILE A 135 2.15 -3.49 18.00
N ARG A 136 3.10 -4.20 17.39
CA ARG A 136 3.97 -3.71 16.32
C ARG A 136 3.58 -4.28 14.96
N ASP A 137 3.32 -5.58 14.89
CA ASP A 137 2.96 -6.33 13.69
C ASP A 137 2.17 -7.61 14.09
N PRO A 138 1.75 -8.51 13.18
CA PRO A 138 0.96 -9.69 13.54
C PRO A 138 1.65 -10.65 14.54
N TYR A 139 2.98 -10.62 14.65
CA TYR A 139 3.77 -11.55 15.47
C TYR A 139 4.53 -10.89 16.61
N TRP A 140 4.80 -9.58 16.52
CA TRP A 140 5.54 -8.83 17.54
C TRP A 140 4.70 -7.76 18.23
N ALA A 141 4.98 -7.63 19.53
CA ALA A 141 4.60 -6.46 20.32
C ALA A 141 5.82 -5.88 21.05
N HIS A 142 5.68 -4.64 21.47
CA HIS A 142 6.58 -3.92 22.35
C HIS A 142 5.85 -3.72 23.68
N ALA A 143 6.42 -4.22 24.77
CA ALA A 143 5.98 -3.89 26.11
C ALA A 143 6.95 -2.88 26.72
N TYR A 144 6.42 -1.87 27.39
CA TYR A 144 7.20 -0.96 28.21
C TYR A 144 6.52 -0.74 29.55
N TRP A 145 7.31 -0.48 30.59
CA TRP A 145 6.81 -0.37 31.94
C TRP A 145 7.69 0.52 32.82
N GLU A 146 7.06 1.05 33.86
CA GLU A 146 7.73 1.71 34.98
C GLU A 146 7.32 1.00 36.27
N ILE A 147 8.22 0.97 37.25
CA ILE A 147 7.94 0.52 38.62
C ILE A 147 8.42 1.64 39.54
N ASN A 148 7.49 2.25 40.29
CA ASN A 148 7.80 3.27 41.28
C ASN A 148 8.69 2.68 42.40
N ASP A 149 9.70 3.43 42.84
CA ASP A 149 10.60 3.02 43.92
C ASP A 149 9.88 2.77 45.25
N GLN A 150 8.71 3.37 45.48
CA GLN A 150 7.83 3.04 46.60
C GLN A 150 7.35 1.59 46.52
N THR A 151 6.90 1.14 45.34
CA THR A 151 6.50 -0.27 45.12
C THR A 151 7.71 -1.20 45.26
N LYS A 152 8.90 -0.82 44.76
CA LYS A 152 10.13 -1.61 44.97
C LYS A 152 10.48 -1.74 46.46
N ALA A 153 10.33 -0.67 47.24
CA ALA A 153 10.59 -0.67 48.68
C ALA A 153 9.56 -1.51 49.46
N GLU A 154 8.29 -1.53 49.03
CA GLU A 154 7.26 -2.40 49.58
C GLU A 154 7.52 -3.89 49.26
N LEU A 155 7.94 -4.20 48.03
CA LEU A 155 8.35 -5.54 47.63
C LEU A 155 9.57 -6.02 48.43
N ARG A 156 10.60 -5.18 48.62
CA ARG A 156 11.74 -5.50 49.50
C ARG A 156 11.34 -5.68 50.97
N ARG A 157 10.38 -4.90 51.48
CA ARG A 157 9.84 -5.07 52.84
C ARG A 157 9.06 -6.38 53.02
N THR A 158 8.33 -6.82 52.01
CA THR A 158 7.45 -8.01 52.08
C THR A 158 8.19 -9.32 51.78
N LEU A 159 9.15 -9.32 50.86
CA LEU A 159 10.00 -10.48 50.55
C LEU A 159 11.25 -10.56 51.46
N GLY A 160 11.66 -9.46 52.09
CA GLY A 160 12.99 -9.29 52.69
C GLY A 160 14.07 -9.11 51.63
N ASP A 161 15.18 -8.45 51.96
CA ASP A 161 16.26 -8.16 51.00
C ASP A 161 16.83 -9.43 50.33
N GLU A 162 17.12 -10.49 51.11
CA GLU A 162 17.56 -11.77 50.52
C GLU A 162 16.51 -12.41 49.60
N GLY A 163 15.23 -12.32 49.98
CA GLY A 163 14.13 -12.86 49.18
C GLY A 163 13.95 -12.10 47.88
N TYR A 164 14.05 -10.77 47.92
CA TYR A 164 13.99 -9.90 46.76
C TYR A 164 15.19 -10.08 45.83
N THR A 165 16.43 -10.04 46.35
CA THR A 165 17.66 -10.21 45.56
C THR A 165 17.77 -11.60 44.92
N ARG A 166 17.12 -12.61 45.50
CA ARG A 166 17.04 -13.98 44.93
C ARG A 166 15.77 -14.23 44.09
N SER A 167 14.86 -13.25 43.99
CA SER A 167 13.67 -13.35 43.13
C SER A 167 14.05 -13.09 41.67
N SER A 168 13.35 -13.75 40.75
CA SER A 168 13.47 -13.46 39.31
C SER A 168 12.33 -12.55 38.86
N PHE A 169 12.65 -11.40 38.25
CA PHE A 169 11.63 -10.63 37.53
C PHE A 169 11.22 -11.38 36.25
N ILE A 170 9.92 -11.45 35.98
CA ILE A 170 9.37 -12.03 34.76
C ILE A 170 8.29 -11.13 34.14
N LEU A 171 8.14 -11.28 32.82
CA LEU A 171 6.90 -10.96 32.11
C LEU A 171 6.17 -12.28 31.88
N ARG A 172 4.94 -12.41 32.39
CA ARG A 172 4.04 -13.52 32.07
C ARG A 172 3.07 -13.07 30.99
N ILE A 173 3.15 -13.68 29.80
CA ILE A 173 2.32 -13.34 28.65
C ILE A 173 1.18 -14.36 28.55
N TYR A 174 -0.07 -13.88 28.49
CA TYR A 174 -1.28 -14.68 28.42
C TYR A 174 -1.94 -14.57 27.03
N ASP A 175 -2.38 -15.70 26.47
CA ASP A 175 -3.34 -15.73 25.35
C ASP A 175 -4.77 -15.66 25.91
N VAL A 176 -5.43 -14.53 25.68
CA VAL A 176 -6.78 -14.19 26.13
C VAL A 176 -7.73 -13.99 24.94
N THR A 177 -7.43 -14.65 23.81
CA THR A 177 -8.22 -14.53 22.58
C THR A 177 -9.68 -14.90 22.83
N ASP A 178 -10.56 -13.92 22.62
CA ASP A 178 -12.01 -14.03 22.79
C ASP A 178 -12.45 -14.48 24.21
N VAL A 179 -11.71 -14.06 25.24
CA VAL A 179 -12.00 -14.30 26.67
C VAL A 179 -11.94 -13.00 27.48
N ASP A 180 -12.95 -12.77 28.32
CA ASP A 180 -12.92 -11.73 29.36
C ASP A 180 -11.97 -12.15 30.50
N PHE A 181 -10.75 -11.61 30.52
CA PHE A 181 -9.66 -12.11 31.36
C PHE A 181 -9.79 -11.72 32.84
N THR A 182 -9.99 -12.72 33.71
CA THR A 182 -10.02 -12.57 35.18
C THR A 182 -8.61 -12.58 35.80
N GLY A 183 -7.66 -13.27 35.18
CA GLY A 183 -6.28 -13.43 35.66
C GLY A 183 -5.77 -14.87 35.65
N ASP A 184 -6.69 -15.82 35.59
CA ASP A 184 -6.49 -17.27 35.71
C ASP A 184 -7.14 -18.05 34.55
N ASN A 185 -8.09 -17.45 33.82
CA ASN A 185 -8.89 -18.07 32.77
C ASN A 185 -8.31 -17.97 31.33
N ALA A 186 -7.01 -17.72 31.18
CA ALA A 186 -6.37 -17.65 29.86
C ALA A 186 -6.22 -19.03 29.18
N HIS A 187 -6.19 -19.07 27.84
CA HIS A 187 -6.00 -20.31 27.07
C HIS A 187 -4.62 -20.93 27.27
N SER A 188 -3.61 -20.07 27.40
CA SER A 188 -2.23 -20.45 27.71
C SER A 188 -1.45 -19.25 28.24
N PHE A 189 -0.33 -19.51 28.92
CA PHE A 189 0.64 -18.48 29.28
C PHE A 189 2.08 -18.98 29.13
N TYR A 190 3.02 -18.05 29.03
CA TYR A 190 4.46 -18.34 29.06
C TYR A 190 5.23 -17.18 29.71
N ASP A 191 6.36 -17.52 30.34
CA ASP A 191 7.14 -16.61 31.16
C ASP A 191 8.45 -16.24 30.45
N ILE A 192 8.80 -14.95 30.46
CA ILE A 192 10.09 -14.43 30.00
C ILE A 192 10.81 -13.80 31.19
N HIS A 193 11.97 -14.33 31.55
CA HIS A 193 12.84 -13.75 32.56
C HIS A 193 13.47 -12.44 32.07
N ILE A 194 13.39 -11.40 32.90
CA ILE A 194 13.95 -10.07 32.65
C ILE A 194 14.86 -9.65 33.83
N PHE A 195 15.70 -8.64 33.62
CA PHE A 195 16.53 -8.05 34.67
C PHE A 195 15.80 -6.92 35.40
N GLU A 196 16.10 -6.69 36.68
CA GLU A 196 15.43 -5.67 37.53
C GLU A 196 15.45 -4.25 36.92
N GLY A 197 16.55 -3.90 36.26
CA GLY A 197 16.71 -2.60 35.57
C GLY A 197 16.04 -2.50 34.20
N ALA A 198 15.29 -3.52 33.75
CA ALA A 198 14.58 -3.48 32.47
C ALA A 198 13.30 -2.64 32.60
N ASN A 199 13.01 -1.81 31.59
CA ASN A 199 11.80 -1.00 31.48
C ASN A 199 11.08 -1.18 30.12
N ASN A 200 11.61 -2.01 29.23
CA ASN A 200 10.99 -2.35 27.94
C ASN A 200 11.47 -3.71 27.42
N TRP A 201 10.67 -4.33 26.53
CA TRP A 201 11.02 -5.57 25.84
C TRP A 201 10.28 -5.72 24.50
N TYR A 202 10.92 -6.42 23.55
CA TYR A 202 10.27 -6.85 22.31
C TYR A 202 9.87 -8.32 22.40
N LEU A 203 8.59 -8.58 22.16
CA LEU A 203 7.92 -9.83 22.48
C LEU A 203 7.43 -10.49 21.20
N HIS A 204 7.86 -11.72 20.95
CA HIS A 204 7.31 -12.57 19.91
C HIS A 204 6.11 -13.34 20.46
N LEU A 205 4.93 -13.03 19.96
CA LEU A 205 3.63 -13.53 20.41
C LEU A 205 3.20 -14.86 19.74
N GLY A 206 3.92 -15.27 18.69
CA GLY A 206 3.75 -16.57 18.04
C GLY A 206 2.51 -16.75 17.16
N ARG A 207 1.42 -16.00 17.40
CA ARG A 207 0.17 -16.11 16.64
C ARG A 207 -0.42 -14.73 16.23
N PRO A 208 -0.86 -14.58 14.97
CA PRO A 208 -1.61 -13.41 14.51
C PRO A 208 -3.08 -13.49 14.94
N ASN A 209 -3.81 -12.37 14.84
CA ASN A 209 -5.23 -12.24 15.16
C ASN A 209 -5.65 -12.64 16.59
N CYS A 210 -4.71 -12.69 17.54
CA CYS A 210 -4.92 -13.15 18.92
C CYS A 210 -4.88 -11.97 19.91
N SER A 211 -5.59 -12.07 21.03
CA SER A 211 -5.60 -11.05 22.10
C SER A 211 -4.65 -11.46 23.22
N PHE A 212 -3.79 -10.54 23.66
CA PHE A 212 -2.78 -10.79 24.68
C PHE A 212 -2.86 -9.80 25.84
N VAL A 213 -2.49 -10.28 27.03
CA VAL A 213 -2.28 -9.50 28.27
C VAL A 213 -0.94 -9.92 28.87
N ILE A 214 -0.26 -9.01 29.58
CA ILE A 214 1.01 -9.29 30.25
C ILE A 214 0.93 -8.87 31.71
N ASP A 215 1.32 -9.78 32.59
CA ASP A 215 1.61 -9.48 33.98
C ASP A 215 3.11 -9.31 34.17
N LEU A 216 3.51 -8.13 34.61
CA LEU A 216 4.83 -7.85 35.14
C LEU A 216 4.88 -8.32 36.59
N GLY A 217 5.83 -9.17 36.95
CA GLY A 217 5.90 -9.71 38.31
C GLY A 217 7.26 -10.26 38.73
N LEU A 218 7.30 -10.76 39.96
CA LEU A 218 8.43 -11.46 40.56
C LEU A 218 8.05 -12.94 40.77
N VAL A 219 8.99 -13.84 40.51
CA VAL A 219 8.95 -15.21 41.02
C VAL A 219 9.90 -15.29 42.22
N SER A 220 9.34 -15.59 43.39
CA SER A 220 10.09 -15.73 44.64
C SER A 220 11.03 -16.96 44.60
N PRO A 221 12.01 -17.06 45.53
CA PRO A 221 12.79 -18.29 45.73
C PRO A 221 11.95 -19.52 46.12
N THR A 222 10.69 -19.34 46.52
CA THR A 222 9.72 -20.42 46.80
C THR A 222 8.85 -20.79 45.58
N GLY A 223 9.07 -20.16 44.42
CA GLY A 223 8.31 -20.41 43.18
C GLY A 223 6.96 -19.68 43.11
N GLN A 224 6.64 -18.82 44.08
CA GLN A 224 5.40 -18.05 44.08
C GLN A 224 5.52 -16.86 43.12
N PHE A 225 4.54 -16.70 42.22
CA PHE A 225 4.40 -15.50 41.39
C PHE A 225 3.73 -14.37 42.19
N ILE A 226 4.29 -13.17 42.11
CA ILE A 226 3.81 -11.94 42.75
C ILE A 226 3.62 -10.90 41.64
N LEU A 227 2.37 -10.51 41.41
CA LEU A 227 1.98 -9.49 40.45
C LEU A 227 2.44 -8.09 40.90
N ILE A 228 3.08 -7.34 40.01
CA ILE A 228 3.43 -5.92 40.21
C ILE A 228 2.46 -5.04 39.42
N ALA A 229 2.24 -5.34 38.13
CA ALA A 229 1.34 -4.60 37.26
C ALA A 229 0.82 -5.49 36.11
N ARG A 230 -0.42 -5.23 35.66
CA ARG A 230 -1.06 -5.89 34.51
C ARG A 230 -1.22 -4.91 33.35
N SER A 231 -1.00 -5.37 32.12
CA SER A 231 -1.12 -4.54 30.92
C SER A 231 -2.57 -4.33 30.48
N ASN A 232 -2.78 -3.39 29.56
CA ASN A 232 -3.95 -3.41 28.69
C ASN A 232 -4.02 -4.73 27.90
N VAL A 233 -5.23 -5.14 27.52
CA VAL A 233 -5.45 -6.13 26.45
C VAL A 233 -4.98 -5.51 25.14
N ALA A 234 -4.33 -6.29 24.27
CA ALA A 234 -3.94 -5.86 22.94
C ALA A 234 -4.14 -7.01 21.92
N ARG A 235 -4.85 -6.76 20.82
CA ARG A 235 -5.09 -7.77 19.76
C ARG A 235 -4.14 -7.59 18.58
N THR A 236 -3.43 -8.64 18.19
CA THR A 236 -2.59 -8.62 16.98
C THR A 236 -3.46 -8.55 15.73
N PRO A 237 -3.02 -7.86 14.65
CA PRO A 237 -3.69 -7.93 13.36
C PRO A 237 -3.59 -9.32 12.74
N ARG A 238 -4.40 -9.57 11.71
CA ARG A 238 -4.19 -10.72 10.80
C ARG A 238 -2.91 -10.52 9.99
N ASP A 239 -2.22 -11.62 9.69
CA ASP A 239 -1.12 -11.71 8.73
C ASP A 239 -1.62 -11.91 7.29
N THR A 240 -2.85 -12.38 7.12
CA THR A 240 -3.56 -12.49 5.84
C THR A 240 -4.26 -11.19 5.44
N TYR A 241 -4.56 -11.05 4.15
CA TYR A 241 -5.51 -10.05 3.64
C TYR A 241 -6.93 -10.30 4.20
N SER A 242 -7.79 -9.28 4.13
CA SER A 242 -9.22 -9.42 4.43
C SER A 242 -9.96 -10.08 3.26
N ASP A 243 -10.86 -11.02 3.55
CA ASP A 243 -11.82 -11.55 2.55
C ASP A 243 -12.96 -10.54 2.25
N VAL A 244 -13.05 -9.45 3.03
CA VAL A 244 -13.92 -8.30 2.75
C VAL A 244 -13.20 -7.38 1.76
N VAL A 245 -13.54 -7.52 0.47
CA VAL A 245 -12.97 -6.71 -0.62
C VAL A 245 -13.61 -5.33 -0.71
N ASP A 246 -14.91 -5.20 -0.35
CA ASP A 246 -15.60 -3.92 -0.23
C ASP A 246 -15.48 -3.34 1.20
N GLU A 247 -14.28 -2.84 1.53
CA GLU A 247 -14.22 -1.75 2.50
C GLU A 247 -14.71 -0.47 1.82
N GLN A 248 -15.77 0.14 2.37
CA GLN A 248 -16.18 1.48 1.98
C GLN A 248 -15.16 2.48 2.54
N TRP A 249 -14.08 2.71 1.78
CA TRP A 249 -13.11 3.77 2.06
C TRP A 249 -13.84 5.08 2.32
N MET A 250 -13.61 5.70 3.49
CA MET A 250 -13.97 7.10 3.68
C MET A 250 -13.13 7.93 2.71
N VAL A 251 -13.70 8.28 1.57
CA VAL A 251 -13.12 9.23 0.62
C VAL A 251 -13.20 10.62 1.24
N VAL A 252 -12.23 10.93 2.10
CA VAL A 252 -12.07 12.28 2.66
C VAL A 252 -11.88 13.27 1.51
N ASP A 253 -12.60 14.39 1.58
CA ASP A 253 -13.08 15.09 0.39
C ASP A 253 -12.00 15.86 -0.40
N GLU A 254 -12.39 16.22 -1.63
CA GLU A 254 -11.74 17.07 -2.64
C GLU A 254 -10.24 16.87 -2.91
N THR A 255 -9.39 17.02 -1.90
CA THR A 255 -7.93 16.86 -1.92
C THR A 255 -7.47 15.58 -2.63
N PHE A 256 -8.10 14.43 -2.35
CA PHE A 256 -7.75 13.18 -3.02
C PHE A 256 -8.11 13.22 -4.51
N ARG A 257 -9.26 13.83 -4.88
CA ARG A 257 -9.65 14.03 -6.28
C ARG A 257 -8.67 14.98 -6.99
N GLU A 258 -8.16 16.01 -6.32
CA GLU A 258 -7.20 16.95 -6.89
C GLU A 258 -5.83 16.30 -7.13
N ILE A 259 -5.30 15.53 -6.16
CA ILE A 259 -4.08 14.73 -6.34
C ILE A 259 -4.25 13.70 -7.47
N TYR A 260 -5.39 13.01 -7.53
CA TYR A 260 -5.67 12.03 -8.58
C TYR A 260 -5.82 12.66 -9.97
N ARG A 261 -6.42 13.86 -10.06
CA ARG A 261 -6.49 14.68 -11.28
C ARG A 261 -5.10 15.14 -11.73
N ALA A 262 -4.27 15.67 -10.82
CA ALA A 262 -2.89 16.07 -11.09
C ALA A 262 -2.02 14.87 -11.54
N SER A 263 -2.29 13.68 -11.01
CA SER A 263 -1.66 12.41 -11.41
C SER A 263 -2.15 11.86 -12.76
N GLY A 264 -3.11 12.51 -13.42
CA GLY A 264 -3.65 12.11 -14.72
C GLY A 264 -4.63 10.93 -14.70
N GLY A 265 -5.10 10.50 -13.52
CA GLY A 265 -5.85 9.25 -13.32
C GLY A 265 -7.23 9.15 -13.97
N PHE A 266 -7.75 10.24 -14.56
CA PHE A 266 -9.01 10.23 -15.31
C PHE A 266 -8.85 9.83 -16.79
N ASN A 267 -7.64 9.62 -17.31
CA ASN A 267 -7.40 9.21 -18.70
C ASN A 267 -7.55 7.69 -18.91
N VAL A 268 -8.72 7.13 -18.56
CA VAL A 268 -9.04 5.72 -18.80
C VAL A 268 -9.16 5.47 -20.31
N GLY A 269 -8.17 4.79 -20.89
CA GLY A 269 -8.16 4.36 -22.30
C GLY A 269 -7.06 4.98 -23.17
N ALA A 270 -6.38 6.04 -22.72
CA ALA A 270 -5.25 6.62 -23.46
C ALA A 270 -3.96 5.83 -23.21
N SER A 271 -3.22 5.50 -24.27
CA SER A 271 -1.89 4.90 -24.14
C SER A 271 -0.88 5.90 -23.55
N SER A 272 0.25 5.42 -23.05
CA SER A 272 1.31 6.29 -22.50
C SER A 272 1.90 7.24 -23.55
N GLY A 273 1.77 6.94 -24.84
CA GLY A 273 2.08 7.84 -25.94
C GLY A 273 1.10 9.02 -26.00
N GLU A 274 -0.21 8.73 -25.98
CA GLU A 274 -1.28 9.72 -26.07
C GLU A 274 -1.37 10.61 -24.82
N ILE A 275 -1.19 10.05 -23.62
CA ILE A 275 -1.10 10.82 -22.36
C ILE A 275 0.07 11.81 -22.43
N ARG A 276 1.26 11.33 -22.85
CA ARG A 276 2.44 12.18 -23.05
C ARG A 276 2.19 13.22 -24.14
N GLN A 277 1.47 12.87 -25.21
CA GLN A 277 1.15 13.79 -26.29
C GLN A 277 0.19 14.88 -25.82
N ALA A 278 -0.86 14.54 -25.06
CA ALA A 278 -1.81 15.49 -24.46
C ALA A 278 -1.15 16.41 -23.42
N MET A 279 -0.33 15.87 -22.51
CA MET A 279 0.51 16.68 -21.60
C MET A 279 1.43 17.62 -22.39
N SER A 280 2.13 17.09 -23.41
CA SER A 280 3.01 17.91 -24.24
C SER A 280 2.26 18.97 -25.01
N LYS A 281 1.01 18.73 -25.42
CA LYS A 281 0.21 19.68 -26.18
C LYS A 281 -0.22 20.85 -25.29
N ARG A 282 -0.69 20.60 -24.06
CA ARG A 282 -0.95 21.65 -23.06
C ARG A 282 0.32 22.43 -22.71
N LEU A 283 1.43 21.73 -22.44
CA LEU A 283 2.70 22.39 -22.12
C LEU A 283 3.23 23.21 -23.31
N LEU A 284 3.01 22.77 -24.55
CA LEU A 284 3.40 23.51 -25.75
C LEU A 284 2.45 24.66 -26.04
N GLU A 285 1.15 24.56 -25.73
CA GLU A 285 0.19 25.67 -25.78
C GLU A 285 0.57 26.76 -24.75
N GLU A 286 0.93 26.38 -23.52
CA GLU A 286 1.45 27.28 -22.48
C GLU A 286 2.83 27.89 -22.81
N LEU A 287 3.68 27.18 -23.57
CA LEU A 287 4.98 27.69 -24.06
C LEU A 287 4.88 28.43 -25.40
N SER A 288 3.77 28.31 -26.13
CA SER A 288 3.55 28.97 -27.43
C SER A 288 2.98 30.39 -27.27
N SER A 289 2.34 30.71 -26.15
CA SER A 289 2.24 32.09 -25.66
C SER A 289 3.62 32.52 -25.13
N GLY A 290 4.41 33.16 -26.01
CA GLY A 290 5.85 33.31 -25.79
C GLY A 290 6.29 34.25 -24.65
N ALA A 291 7.59 34.13 -24.35
CA ALA A 291 8.42 34.96 -23.44
C ALA A 291 8.34 34.68 -21.92
N VAL A 292 9.21 33.78 -21.44
CA VAL A 292 9.67 33.78 -20.04
C VAL A 292 10.82 34.78 -19.89
N SER A 293 10.50 36.05 -19.63
CA SER A 293 11.35 37.12 -19.05
C SER A 293 10.51 38.40 -18.97
N SER A 294 10.43 39.15 -17.86
CA SER A 294 11.05 38.99 -16.54
C SER A 294 10.33 39.83 -15.48
N LEU A 295 10.32 39.37 -14.22
CA LEU A 295 10.13 40.16 -12.98
C LEU A 295 8.92 41.11 -12.85
N SER A 296 8.04 40.75 -11.90
CA SER A 296 7.20 41.64 -11.05
C SER A 296 5.91 42.26 -11.62
N SER A 297 5.08 42.71 -10.67
CA SER A 297 3.81 43.48 -10.75
C SER A 297 2.58 42.87 -11.45
N SER A 298 1.67 42.37 -10.61
CA SER A 298 0.30 42.91 -10.51
C SER A 298 -0.58 43.01 -11.77
N VAL A 299 -0.59 42.01 -12.66
CA VAL A 299 -1.74 41.82 -13.57
C VAL A 299 -2.95 41.40 -12.74
N LYS A 300 -3.82 42.37 -12.44
CA LYS A 300 -5.12 42.15 -11.79
C LYS A 300 -6.06 41.45 -12.78
N LYS A 301 -5.88 40.14 -12.97
CA LYS A 301 -6.85 39.30 -13.68
C LYS A 301 -8.18 39.42 -12.94
N GLU A 302 -9.13 40.12 -13.55
CA GLU A 302 -10.50 40.13 -13.05
C GLU A 302 -11.02 38.69 -13.15
N MET A 303 -11.10 38.02 -12.01
CA MET A 303 -11.93 36.85 -11.90
C MET A 303 -13.36 37.32 -12.23
N PRO A 304 -14.03 36.78 -13.26
CA PRO A 304 -15.42 37.11 -13.52
C PRO A 304 -16.19 36.89 -12.21
N ALA A 305 -16.98 37.88 -11.80
CA ALA A 305 -17.47 38.03 -10.44
C ALA A 305 -17.97 36.69 -9.90
N ARG A 306 -17.19 36.09 -8.97
CA ARG A 306 -17.20 34.64 -8.71
C ARG A 306 -18.63 34.18 -8.49
N GLY A 307 -19.16 33.44 -9.47
CA GLY A 307 -20.52 32.96 -9.42
C GLY A 307 -20.71 32.11 -8.17
N LYS A 308 -21.97 31.95 -7.77
CA LYS A 308 -22.32 30.75 -7.00
C LYS A 308 -22.30 29.59 -7.99
N ASP A 309 -21.08 29.20 -8.38
CA ASP A 309 -20.77 28.14 -9.33
C ASP A 309 -21.12 26.80 -8.68
N PHE A 310 -22.43 26.56 -8.59
CA PHE A 310 -23.02 25.38 -7.99
C PHE A 310 -22.86 24.21 -8.97
N TRP A 311 -21.63 23.69 -9.02
CA TRP A 311 -21.32 22.49 -9.77
C TRP A 311 -21.86 21.26 -9.03
N LEU A 312 -22.57 20.40 -9.76
CA LEU A 312 -23.04 19.11 -9.28
C LEU A 312 -22.47 18.03 -10.20
N VAL A 313 -21.77 17.06 -9.63
CA VAL A 313 -21.24 15.90 -10.36
C VAL A 313 -21.82 14.64 -9.73
N VAL A 314 -22.60 13.90 -10.50
CA VAL A 314 -23.22 12.64 -10.10
C VAL A 314 -22.48 11.49 -10.77
N ASN A 315 -21.70 10.75 -9.98
CA ASN A 315 -21.05 9.51 -10.42
C ASN A 315 -21.93 8.30 -10.04
N THR A 316 -21.86 7.24 -10.85
CA THR A 316 -22.69 6.04 -10.69
C THR A 316 -21.87 4.77 -10.88
N GLU A 317 -22.10 3.80 -10.00
CA GLU A 317 -21.48 2.48 -10.02
C GLU A 317 -22.58 1.43 -9.80
N LEU A 318 -22.33 0.20 -10.26
CA LEU A 318 -23.25 -0.92 -10.18
C LEU A 318 -22.57 -2.06 -9.41
N ILE A 319 -23.14 -2.44 -8.28
CA ILE A 319 -22.71 -3.60 -7.50
C ILE A 319 -23.64 -4.77 -7.83
N VAL A 320 -23.06 -5.87 -8.31
CA VAL A 320 -23.75 -7.15 -8.56
C VAL A 320 -23.29 -8.15 -7.52
N TYR A 321 -24.22 -8.66 -6.73
CA TYR A 321 -23.98 -9.64 -5.67
C TYR A 321 -24.97 -10.79 -5.76
N GLY A 322 -24.64 -11.91 -5.13
CA GLY A 322 -25.48 -13.09 -5.09
C GLY A 322 -24.84 -14.23 -4.31
N ALA A 323 -25.48 -15.39 -4.36
CA ALA A 323 -25.01 -16.62 -3.77
C ALA A 323 -25.29 -17.82 -4.69
N THR A 324 -24.48 -18.86 -4.56
CA THR A 324 -24.65 -20.18 -5.17
C THR A 324 -24.01 -21.23 -4.22
N GLU A 325 -23.77 -22.46 -4.67
CA GLU A 325 -23.15 -23.50 -3.84
C GLU A 325 -21.65 -23.17 -3.62
N PRO A 326 -21.05 -23.37 -2.43
CA PRO A 326 -19.68 -22.90 -2.13
C PRO A 326 -18.56 -23.44 -3.04
N ASP A 327 -18.80 -24.55 -3.71
CA ASP A 327 -17.91 -25.27 -4.62
C ASP A 327 -18.33 -25.20 -6.09
N ALA A 328 -19.42 -24.48 -6.41
CA ALA A 328 -19.82 -24.17 -7.77
C ALA A 328 -18.80 -23.27 -8.50
N ARG A 329 -18.69 -23.42 -9.82
CA ARG A 329 -17.91 -22.52 -10.67
C ARG A 329 -18.78 -21.36 -11.13
N LEU A 330 -18.44 -20.16 -10.70
CA LEU A 330 -19.10 -18.92 -11.13
C LEU A 330 -18.28 -18.19 -12.20
N THR A 331 -18.95 -17.72 -13.24
CA THR A 331 -18.40 -16.77 -14.20
C THR A 331 -19.31 -15.55 -14.33
N VAL A 332 -18.72 -14.37 -14.52
CA VAL A 332 -19.45 -13.12 -14.78
C VAL A 332 -18.78 -12.38 -15.94
N GLN A 333 -19.56 -12.00 -16.95
CA GLN A 333 -19.05 -11.49 -18.23
C GLN A 333 -17.96 -12.40 -18.85
N GLY A 334 -18.11 -13.72 -18.70
CA GLY A 334 -17.17 -14.73 -19.21
C GLY A 334 -15.83 -14.81 -18.46
N LYS A 335 -15.68 -14.14 -17.31
CA LYS A 335 -14.52 -14.25 -16.43
C LYS A 335 -14.87 -15.08 -15.20
N GLU A 336 -14.01 -16.00 -14.80
CA GLU A 336 -14.16 -16.79 -13.57
C GLU A 336 -14.10 -15.89 -12.33
N VAL A 337 -14.98 -16.13 -11.37
CA VAL A 337 -15.15 -15.35 -10.14
C VAL A 337 -15.09 -16.31 -8.96
N LYS A 338 -14.08 -16.17 -8.11
CA LYS A 338 -13.92 -17.01 -6.93
C LYS A 338 -15.01 -16.69 -5.91
N LEU A 339 -15.77 -17.70 -5.49
CA LEU A 339 -16.74 -17.62 -4.41
C LEU A 339 -16.06 -17.46 -3.04
N ARG A 340 -16.80 -16.90 -2.08
CA ARG A 340 -16.48 -16.98 -0.65
C ARG A 340 -16.84 -18.38 -0.11
N PRO A 341 -16.34 -18.79 1.08
CA PRO A 341 -16.65 -20.11 1.69
C PRO A 341 -18.14 -20.36 2.01
N ASP A 342 -18.97 -19.31 1.99
CA ASP A 342 -20.42 -19.36 2.15
C ASP A 342 -21.18 -19.39 0.81
N GLY A 343 -20.47 -19.50 -0.32
CA GLY A 343 -21.04 -19.47 -1.68
C GLY A 343 -21.43 -18.08 -2.18
N THR A 344 -21.16 -17.01 -1.41
CA THR A 344 -21.49 -15.64 -1.82
C THR A 344 -20.43 -15.03 -2.75
N PHE A 345 -20.86 -14.05 -3.55
CA PHE A 345 -19.98 -13.23 -4.39
C PHE A 345 -20.44 -11.77 -4.43
N THR A 346 -19.52 -10.87 -4.80
CA THR A 346 -19.77 -9.44 -4.96
C THR A 346 -18.82 -8.88 -6.02
N LEU A 347 -19.33 -8.08 -6.94
CA LEU A 347 -18.58 -7.47 -8.04
C LEU A 347 -19.04 -6.03 -8.23
N ARG A 348 -18.09 -5.12 -8.46
CA ARG A 348 -18.33 -3.69 -8.61
C ARG A 348 -17.91 -3.23 -10.00
N PHE A 349 -18.84 -2.62 -10.71
CA PHE A 349 -18.67 -2.11 -12.07
C PHE A 349 -18.84 -0.59 -12.07
N ALA A 350 -18.05 0.12 -12.88
CA ALA A 350 -18.44 1.46 -13.30
C ALA A 350 -19.73 1.37 -14.10
N LEU A 351 -20.68 2.28 -13.87
CA LEU A 351 -21.93 2.37 -14.62
C LEU A 351 -21.90 3.65 -15.48
N PRO A 352 -21.32 3.60 -16.69
CA PRO A 352 -21.38 4.69 -17.66
C PRO A 352 -22.80 4.82 -18.24
N ASP A 353 -23.02 5.86 -19.02
CA ASP A 353 -24.26 6.03 -19.78
C ASP A 353 -24.32 5.03 -20.95
N GLY A 354 -25.49 4.43 -21.16
CA GLY A 354 -25.70 3.33 -22.11
C GLY A 354 -26.44 2.15 -21.51
N GLU A 355 -26.35 1.00 -22.16
CA GLU A 355 -26.84 -0.30 -21.69
C GLU A 355 -25.65 -1.19 -21.30
N GLN A 356 -25.74 -1.84 -20.14
CA GLN A 356 -24.71 -2.72 -19.61
C GLN A 356 -25.30 -4.08 -19.23
N ASN A 357 -24.84 -5.11 -19.96
CA ASN A 357 -25.29 -6.48 -19.80
C ASN A 357 -24.24 -7.30 -19.03
N ILE A 358 -24.69 -8.00 -17.99
CA ILE A 358 -23.80 -8.68 -17.04
C ILE A 358 -24.24 -10.15 -16.92
N PRO A 359 -23.97 -11.02 -17.92
CA PRO A 359 -24.28 -12.44 -17.79
C PRO A 359 -23.48 -13.05 -16.63
N VAL A 360 -24.22 -13.53 -15.64
CA VAL A 360 -23.76 -14.33 -14.49
C VAL A 360 -24.13 -15.78 -14.80
N HIS A 361 -23.14 -16.64 -14.96
CA HIS A 361 -23.32 -18.05 -15.31
C HIS A 361 -22.61 -18.92 -14.27
N ALA A 362 -23.38 -19.79 -13.61
CA ALA A 362 -22.92 -20.71 -12.58
C ALA A 362 -23.11 -22.17 -13.02
N VAL A 363 -22.17 -23.03 -12.64
CA VAL A 363 -22.21 -24.48 -12.84
C VAL A 363 -21.91 -25.15 -11.49
N ASN A 364 -22.68 -26.17 -11.11
CA ASN A 364 -22.49 -26.91 -9.86
C ASN A 364 -21.16 -27.71 -9.82
N HIS A 365 -20.89 -28.40 -8.71
CA HIS A 365 -19.68 -29.21 -8.53
C HIS A 365 -19.51 -30.28 -9.63
N ASP A 366 -20.57 -31.07 -9.85
CA ASP A 366 -20.53 -32.24 -10.73
C ASP A 366 -20.54 -31.88 -12.23
N GLY A 367 -20.98 -30.67 -12.57
CA GLY A 367 -20.98 -30.15 -13.94
C GLY A 367 -22.22 -30.51 -14.77
N ASP A 368 -23.26 -31.07 -14.14
CA ASP A 368 -24.53 -31.45 -14.77
C ASP A 368 -25.64 -30.40 -14.63
N MET A 369 -25.52 -29.48 -13.66
CA MET A 369 -26.45 -28.37 -13.47
C MET A 369 -25.79 -27.02 -13.75
N GLU A 370 -26.28 -26.32 -14.79
CA GLU A 370 -25.90 -24.94 -15.10
C GLU A 370 -27.08 -23.97 -14.97
N ARG A 371 -26.78 -22.70 -14.65
CA ARG A 371 -27.78 -21.62 -14.61
C ARG A 371 -27.17 -20.28 -14.99
N THR A 372 -27.83 -19.57 -15.90
CA THR A 372 -27.43 -18.24 -16.33
C THR A 372 -28.49 -17.21 -15.98
N ILE A 373 -28.09 -16.08 -15.40
CA ILE A 373 -28.92 -14.91 -15.09
C ILE A 373 -28.20 -13.68 -15.65
N THR A 374 -28.88 -12.87 -16.45
CA THR A 374 -28.28 -11.67 -17.06
C THR A 374 -29.03 -10.42 -16.61
N PRO A 375 -28.57 -9.73 -15.56
CA PRO A 375 -28.94 -8.34 -15.32
C PRO A 375 -28.59 -7.47 -16.53
N ILE A 376 -29.59 -6.70 -16.95
CA ILE A 376 -29.53 -5.67 -17.99
C ILE A 376 -29.77 -4.36 -17.26
N VAL A 377 -28.81 -3.44 -17.28
CA VAL A 377 -28.92 -2.15 -16.60
C VAL A 377 -28.69 -1.03 -17.60
N GLN A 378 -29.66 -0.13 -17.73
CA GLN A 378 -29.58 1.04 -18.60
C GLN A 378 -29.42 2.30 -17.75
N LYS A 379 -28.46 3.17 -18.11
CA LYS A 379 -28.27 4.48 -17.50
C LYS A 379 -28.34 5.58 -18.55
N CYS A 380 -29.04 6.67 -18.21
CA CYS A 380 -29.03 7.93 -18.93
C CYS A 380 -28.89 9.08 -17.93
N THR A 381 -27.92 9.96 -18.15
CA THR A 381 -27.74 11.24 -17.46
C THR A 381 -28.25 12.35 -18.37
N ARG A 382 -28.91 13.37 -17.81
CA ARG A 382 -29.58 14.45 -18.56
C ARG A 382 -29.36 15.80 -17.89
#